data_AF-X0U9M1-F1
#
_entry.id   AF-X0U9M1-F1
#
_cell.length_a   1.000
_cell.length_b   1.000
_cell.length_c   1.000
_cell.angle_alpha   90.00
_cell.angle_beta   90.00
_cell.angle_gamma   90.00
#
_symmetry.space_group_name_H-M   'P 1'
#
loop_
_entity.id
_entity.type
_entity.pdbx_description
1 polymer ?
#
loop_
_entity_poly.entity_id
_entity_poly.type
_entity_poly.pdbx_seq_one_letter_code
_entity_poly.pdbx_strand_id
1 'polypeptide(L)'
;MSIKGIIFDLDGVIVSTDECHYQGWKRLADDEGIEFTREDNMRLRGVSRVQSLEFLLEKSKKEYTDEDKKEMAERKNGYYLEMLKNITPDDILPGAMDILEELKRRGIKVAVGSSSKN
;
A
#
# COMPACT_ATOMS: atom_id res chain seq x y z
N MET A 1 24.02 -3.45 -25.23
CA MET A 1 23.83 -2.70 -23.97
C MET A 1 23.77 -3.69 -22.82
N SER A 2 24.40 -3.41 -21.68
CA SER A 2 24.24 -4.20 -20.45
C SER A 2 23.34 -3.46 -19.46
N ILE A 3 22.45 -4.19 -18.79
CA ILE A 3 21.61 -3.65 -17.71
C ILE A 3 22.53 -3.34 -16.52
N LYS A 4 22.51 -2.10 -16.06
CA LYS A 4 23.34 -1.64 -14.91
C LYS A 4 22.58 -1.66 -13.59
N GLY A 5 21.25 -1.61 -13.65
CA GLY A 5 20.40 -1.69 -12.46
C GLY A 5 18.93 -1.89 -12.80
N ILE A 6 18.17 -2.32 -11.80
CA ILE A 6 16.72 -2.54 -11.84
C ILE A 6 16.10 -1.84 -10.62
N ILE A 7 14.98 -1.15 -10.85
CA ILE A 7 14.17 -0.53 -9.80
C ILE A 7 12.88 -1.34 -9.69
N PHE A 8 12.62 -1.87 -8.49
CA PHE A 8 11.42 -2.61 -8.18
C PHE A 8 10.40 -1.72 -7.49
N ASP A 9 9.13 -1.88 -7.82
CA ASP A 9 8.09 -1.50 -6.88
C ASP A 9 8.10 -2.48 -5.68
N LEU A 10 7.47 -2.12 -4.58
CA LEU A 10 7.37 -2.97 -3.38
C LEU A 10 6.11 -3.82 -3.40
N ASP A 11 4.96 -3.14 -3.42
CA ASP A 11 3.66 -3.72 -3.14
C ASP A 11 3.13 -4.45 -4.38
N GLY A 12 2.89 -5.76 -4.25
CA GLY A 12 2.49 -6.59 -5.39
C GLY A 12 3.63 -6.97 -6.33
N VAL A 13 4.88 -6.60 -6.01
CA VAL A 13 6.09 -7.00 -6.77
C VAL A 13 7.08 -7.78 -5.91
N ILE A 14 7.45 -7.27 -4.73
CA ILE A 14 8.34 -7.97 -3.79
C ILE A 14 7.53 -8.65 -2.69
N VAL A 15 6.51 -7.97 -2.17
CA VAL A 15 5.69 -8.42 -1.03
C VAL A 15 4.22 -8.10 -1.31
N SER A 16 3.31 -8.95 -0.83
CA SER A 16 1.88 -8.66 -0.92
C SER A 16 1.40 -7.91 0.32
N THR A 17 1.29 -6.58 0.23
CA THR A 17 0.69 -5.71 1.25
C THR A 17 -0.68 -5.17 0.84
N ASP A 18 -1.14 -5.52 -0.37
CA ASP A 18 -2.41 -5.08 -0.95
C ASP A 18 -3.59 -5.32 0.01
N GLU A 19 -3.56 -6.45 0.72
CA GLU A 19 -4.60 -6.79 1.71
C GLU A 19 -4.54 -5.87 2.93
N CYS A 20 -3.34 -5.51 3.42
CA CYS A 20 -3.20 -4.56 4.52
C CYS A 20 -3.75 -3.17 4.15
N HIS A 21 -3.56 -2.73 2.91
CA HIS A 21 -4.14 -1.49 2.43
C HIS A 21 -5.66 -1.57 2.34
N TYR A 22 -6.20 -2.65 1.77
CA TYR A 22 -7.64 -2.88 1.70
C TYR A 22 -8.28 -2.87 3.09
N GLN A 23 -7.76 -3.67 4.02
CA GLN A 23 -8.29 -3.78 5.37
C GLN A 23 -8.18 -2.46 6.15
N GLY A 24 -7.09 -1.71 5.97
CA GLY A 24 -6.93 -0.39 6.57
C GLY A 24 -7.99 0.61 6.09
N TRP A 25 -8.27 0.65 4.79
CA TRP A 25 -9.32 1.50 4.23
C TRP A 25 -10.72 1.01 4.59
N LYS A 26 -10.95 -0.30 4.56
CA LYS A 26 -12.22 -0.91 4.93
C LYS A 26 -12.58 -0.60 6.39
N ARG A 27 -11.62 -0.72 7.31
CA ARG A 27 -11.81 -0.37 8.72
C ARG A 27 -12.14 1.10 8.91
N LEU A 28 -11.40 2.01 8.26
CA LEU A 28 -11.72 3.44 8.32
C LEU A 28 -13.12 3.73 7.76
N ALA A 29 -13.48 3.09 6.64
CA ALA A 29 -14.79 3.24 6.03
C ALA A 29 -15.91 2.78 6.98
N ASP A 30 -15.74 1.63 7.62
CA ASP A 30 -16.70 1.07 8.57
C ASP A 30 -16.88 1.98 9.80
N ASP A 31 -15.79 2.55 10.33
CA ASP A 31 -15.85 3.53 11.43
C ASP A 31 -16.68 4.77 11.05
N GLU A 32 -16.59 5.21 9.79
CA GLU A 32 -17.31 6.39 9.28
C GLU A 32 -18.73 6.11 8.80
N GLY A 33 -19.10 4.83 8.68
CA GLY A 33 -20.35 4.37 8.09
C GLY A 33 -20.39 4.50 6.56
N ILE A 34 -19.23 4.42 5.90
CA ILE A 34 -19.07 4.52 4.44
C ILE A 34 -18.92 3.12 3.85
N GLU A 35 -19.64 2.85 2.76
CA GLU A 35 -19.47 1.59 2.04
C GLU A 35 -18.15 1.58 1.25
N PHE A 36 -17.29 0.62 1.56
CA PHE A 36 -16.03 0.40 0.84
C PHE A 36 -15.88 -1.07 0.46
N THR A 37 -15.71 -1.33 -0.83
CA THR A 37 -15.68 -2.67 -1.44
C THR A 37 -14.28 -3.02 -1.95
N ARG A 38 -14.06 -4.30 -2.32
CA ARG A 38 -12.81 -4.70 -2.98
C ARG A 38 -12.68 -4.07 -4.37
N GLU A 39 -13.78 -3.82 -5.06
CA GLU A 39 -13.77 -3.15 -6.37
C GLU A 39 -13.29 -1.70 -6.22
N ASP A 40 -13.73 -1.00 -5.17
CA ASP A 40 -13.21 0.33 -4.83
C ASP A 40 -11.69 0.29 -4.61
N ASN A 41 -11.21 -0.66 -3.80
CA ASN A 41 -9.78 -0.81 -3.54
C ASN A 41 -8.94 -1.09 -4.79
N MET A 42 -9.48 -1.85 -5.75
CA MET A 42 -8.79 -2.09 -7.02
C MET A 42 -8.54 -0.79 -7.80
N ARG A 43 -9.45 0.19 -7.71
CA ARG A 43 -9.29 1.51 -8.34
C ARG A 43 -8.26 2.39 -7.63
N LEU A 44 -7.95 2.08 -6.37
CA LEU A 44 -7.00 2.82 -5.53
C LEU A 44 -5.58 2.25 -5.56
N ARG A 45 -5.31 1.17 -6.31
CA ARG A 45 -3.96 0.61 -6.42
C ARG A 45 -3.01 1.62 -7.08
N GLY A 46 -1.88 1.90 -6.43
CA GLY A 46 -0.91 2.89 -6.89
C GLY A 46 -1.35 4.35 -6.71
N VAL A 47 -2.53 4.59 -6.11
CA VAL A 47 -3.04 5.93 -5.82
C VAL A 47 -2.50 6.38 -4.46
N SER A 48 -2.18 7.67 -4.33
CA SER A 48 -1.66 8.21 -3.07
C SER A 48 -2.69 8.09 -1.92
N ARG A 49 -2.20 8.08 -0.67
CA ARG A 49 -3.06 8.01 0.51
C ARG A 49 -4.06 9.17 0.60
N VAL A 50 -3.64 10.38 0.21
CA VAL A 50 -4.52 11.55 0.20
C VAL A 50 -5.64 11.36 -0.81
N GLN A 51 -5.31 10.99 -2.05
CA GLN A 51 -6.32 10.74 -3.09
C GLN A 51 -7.23 9.56 -2.75
N SER A 52 -6.70 8.50 -2.14
CA SER A 52 -7.49 7.36 -1.65
C SER A 52 -8.48 7.78 -0.55
N LEU A 53 -8.07 8.68 0.34
CA LEU A 53 -8.96 9.22 1.36
C LEU A 53 -10.07 10.06 0.71
N GLU A 54 -9.73 10.97 -0.21
CA GLU A 54 -10.74 11.77 -0.92
C GLU A 54 -11.77 10.89 -1.64
N PHE A 55 -11.32 9.85 -2.36
CA PHE A 55 -12.22 8.89 -3.00
C PHE A 55 -13.18 8.21 -2.01
N LEU A 56 -12.69 7.85 -0.82
CA LEU A 56 -13.54 7.27 0.22
C LEU A 56 -14.59 8.28 0.70
N LEU A 57 -14.17 9.53 0.97
CA LEU A 57 -15.01 10.59 1.50
C LEU A 57 -16.07 11.06 0.50
N GLU A 58 -15.81 10.98 -0.80
CA GLU A 58 -16.79 11.25 -1.88
C GLU A 58 -18.06 10.38 -1.76
N LYS A 59 -17.96 9.21 -1.11
CA LYS A 59 -19.09 8.30 -0.88
C LYS A 59 -19.89 8.65 0.38
N SER A 60 -19.44 9.62 1.17
CA SER A 60 -20.12 10.09 2.38
C SER A 60 -21.03 11.28 2.10
N LYS A 61 -22.09 11.43 2.90
CA LYS A 61 -22.92 12.65 2.93
C LYS A 61 -22.44 13.69 3.94
N LYS A 62 -21.44 13.34 4.76
CA LYS A 62 -20.86 14.22 5.77
C LYS A 62 -19.82 15.13 5.11
N GLU A 63 -19.74 16.36 5.59
CA GLU A 63 -18.63 17.25 5.26
C GLU A 63 -17.50 17.02 6.27
N TYR A 64 -16.27 16.99 5.77
CA TYR A 64 -15.07 16.76 6.56
C TYR A 64 -14.15 17.98 6.42
N THR A 65 -13.67 18.47 7.56
CA THR A 65 -12.67 19.53 7.59
C THR A 65 -11.29 18.97 7.24
N ASP A 66 -10.34 19.84 6.93
CA ASP A 66 -8.95 19.42 6.69
C ASP A 66 -8.32 18.73 7.92
N GLU A 67 -8.72 19.12 9.14
CA GLU A 67 -8.24 18.48 10.36
C GLU A 67 -8.81 17.06 10.50
N ASP A 68 -10.10 16.86 10.18
CA ASP A 68 -10.71 15.53 10.17
C ASP A 68 -9.99 14.61 9.16
N LYS A 69 -9.74 15.12 7.95
CA LYS A 69 -9.03 14.36 6.91
C LYS A 69 -7.63 13.95 7.36
N LYS A 70 -6.92 14.84 8.05
CA LYS A 70 -5.59 14.56 8.59
C LYS A 70 -5.65 13.48 9.67
N GLU A 71 -6.58 13.60 10.61
CA GLU A 71 -6.83 12.61 11.67
C GLU A 71 -7.15 11.22 11.09
N MET A 72 -8.02 11.17 10.09
CA MET A 72 -8.40 9.93 9.40
C MET A 72 -7.22 9.30 8.65
N ALA A 73 -6.39 10.11 7.99
CA ALA A 73 -5.19 9.64 7.29
C ALA A 73 -4.15 9.07 8.27
N GLU A 74 -4.06 9.62 9.48
CA GLU A 74 -3.22 9.13 10.57
C GLU A 74 -3.79 7.83 11.17
N ARG A 75 -5.09 7.77 11.47
CA ARG A 75 -5.79 6.56 11.94
C ARG A 75 -5.63 5.39 10.99
N LYS A 76 -5.90 5.60 9.70
CA LYS A 76 -5.71 4.55 8.67
C LYS A 76 -4.27 4.07 8.62
N ASN A 77 -3.30 4.97 8.80
CA ASN A 77 -1.90 4.60 8.87
C ASN A 77 -1.59 3.76 10.11
N GLY A 78 -2.18 4.10 11.25
CA GLY A 78 -2.12 3.30 12.47
C GLY A 78 -2.61 1.87 12.22
N TYR A 79 -3.79 1.70 11.62
CA TYR A 79 -4.32 0.38 11.27
C TYR A 79 -3.38 -0.39 10.34
N TYR A 80 -2.82 0.29 9.33
CA TYR A 80 -1.86 -0.30 8.42
C TYR A 80 -0.59 -0.77 9.13
N LEU A 81 -0.01 0.07 9.99
CA LEU A 81 1.19 -0.28 10.77
C LEU A 81 0.94 -1.43 11.75
N GLU A 82 -0.26 -1.51 12.33
CA GLU A 82 -0.65 -2.65 13.16
C GLU A 82 -0.69 -3.95 12.34
N MET A 83 -1.26 -3.91 11.14
CA MET A 83 -1.33 -5.07 10.24
C MET A 83 0.06 -5.50 9.76
N LEU A 84 0.95 -4.55 9.47
CA LEU A 84 2.33 -4.82 9.05
C LEU A 84 3.12 -5.64 10.08
N LYS A 85 2.79 -5.55 11.38
CA LYS A 85 3.46 -6.35 12.43
C LYS A 85 3.25 -7.86 12.26
N ASN A 86 2.24 -8.26 11.49
CA ASN A 86 1.93 -9.65 11.21
C ASN A 86 2.53 -10.14 9.89
N ILE A 87 3.22 -9.27 9.13
CA ILE A 87 3.90 -9.69 7.90
C ILE A 87 5.11 -10.54 8.25
N THR A 88 5.23 -11.65 7.54
CA THR A 88 6.27 -12.66 7.68
C THR A 88 7.00 -12.87 6.35
N PRO A 89 8.12 -13.59 6.32
CA PRO A 89 8.76 -13.98 5.07
C PRO A 89 7.86 -14.76 4.10
N ASP A 90 6.77 -15.39 4.58
CA ASP A 90 5.83 -16.11 3.72
C ASP A 90 4.98 -15.17 2.85
N ASP A 91 4.93 -13.88 3.18
CA ASP A 91 4.22 -12.85 2.41
C ASP A 91 5.06 -12.29 1.24
N ILE A 92 6.32 -12.71 1.14
CA ILE A 92 7.19 -12.43 -0.01
C ILE A 92 6.64 -13.16 -1.23
N LEU A 93 6.55 -12.45 -2.36
CA LEU A 93 6.03 -13.05 -3.58
C LEU A 93 6.98 -14.13 -4.14
N PRO A 94 6.45 -15.24 -4.67
CA PRO A 94 7.25 -16.32 -5.22
C PRO A 94 8.29 -15.84 -6.24
N GLY A 95 9.54 -16.24 -6.06
CA GLY A 95 10.66 -15.89 -6.95
C GLY A 95 11.24 -14.48 -6.76
N ALA A 96 10.65 -13.63 -5.92
CA ALA A 96 11.19 -12.28 -5.68
C ALA A 96 12.60 -12.34 -5.05
N MET A 97 12.80 -13.19 -4.04
CA MET A 97 14.11 -13.36 -3.40
C MET A 97 15.13 -14.00 -4.35
N ASP A 98 14.74 -15.03 -5.09
CA ASP A 98 15.62 -15.70 -6.07
C ASP A 98 16.15 -14.71 -7.12
N ILE A 99 15.28 -13.83 -7.62
CA ILE A 99 15.63 -12.78 -8.58
C ILE A 99 16.60 -11.78 -7.95
N LEU A 100 16.32 -11.29 -6.75
CA LEU A 100 17.18 -10.32 -6.06
C LEU A 100 18.58 -10.90 -5.80
N GLU A 101 18.67 -12.17 -5.42
CA GLU A 101 19.95 -12.87 -5.24
C GLU A 101 20.71 -13.02 -6.55
N GLU A 102 20.04 -13.40 -7.64
CA GLU A 102 20.67 -13.55 -8.94
C GLU A 102 21.19 -12.23 -9.50
N LEU A 103 20.43 -11.13 -9.37
CA LEU A 103 20.86 -9.80 -9.79
C LEU A 103 22.10 -9.35 -9.03
N LYS A 104 22.15 -9.62 -7.71
CA LYS A 104 23.31 -9.34 -6.87
C LYS A 104 24.53 -10.16 -7.30
N ARG A 105 24.37 -11.45 -7.61
CA ARG A 105 25.46 -12.30 -8.15
C ARG A 105 26.02 -11.76 -9.46
N ARG A 106 25.18 -11.18 -10.31
CA ARG A 106 25.57 -10.58 -11.60
C ARG A 106 26.16 -9.18 -11.47
N GLY A 107 26.24 -8.61 -10.27
CA GLY A 107 26.72 -7.24 -10.04
C GLY A 107 25.76 -6.15 -10.55
N ILE A 108 24.49 -6.50 -10.79
CA ILE A 108 23.45 -5.55 -11.21
C ILE A 108 22.92 -4.83 -9.96
N LYS A 109 22.83 -3.50 -10.01
CA LYS A 109 22.31 -2.70 -8.89
C LYS A 109 20.80 -2.90 -8.75
N VAL A 110 20.31 -2.94 -7.52
CA VAL A 110 18.87 -3.00 -7.20
C VAL A 110 18.47 -1.80 -6.35
N ALA A 111 17.27 -1.27 -6.60
CA ALA A 111 16.65 -0.24 -5.78
C ALA A 111 15.14 -0.50 -5.68
N VAL A 112 14.50 0.06 -4.65
CA VAL A 112 13.04 0.06 -4.50
C VAL A 112 12.52 1.47 -4.74
N GLY A 113 11.46 1.59 -5.54
CA GLY A 113 10.71 2.82 -5.75
C GLY A 113 9.25 2.59 -5.39
N SER A 114 8.86 2.93 -4.16
CA SER A 114 7.48 2.77 -3.67
C SER A 114 6.90 4.12 -3.25
N SER A 115 5.59 4.29 -3.43
CA SER A 115 4.82 5.40 -2.88
C SER A 115 4.48 5.24 -1.39
N SER A 116 4.70 4.05 -0.82
CA SER A 116 4.60 3.84 0.62
C SER A 116 5.67 4.66 1.32
N LYS A 117 5.25 5.46 2.31
CA LYS A 117 6.14 6.26 3.16
C LYS A 117 6.49 5.55 4.48
N ASN A 118 6.05 4.30 4.64
CA ASN A 118 6.22 3.49 5.85
C ASN A 118 7.22 2.38 5.61
#